data_AF-A0A9X1LNH2-F1
#
_entry.id   AF-A0A9X1LNH2-F1
#
_cell.length_a   1.000
_cell.length_b   1.000
_cell.length_c   1.000
_cell.angle_alpha   90.00
_cell.angle_beta   90.00
_cell.angle_gamma   90.00
#
_symmetry.space_group_name_H-M   'P 1'
#
loop_
_entity.id
_entity.type
_entity.pdbx_description
1 polymer ?
#
loop_
_entity_poly.entity_id
_entity_poly.type
_entity_poly.pdbx_seq_one_letter_code
_entity_poly.pdbx_strand_id
1 'polypeptide(L)'
;MSDDYDSDDTSARELWRIWRKRYPVDERAEERWGEGAVRISWFVGGEVFEAAPHAINLSDYDPETFLDSFTTPIDVTTGEPIQWTRLPVEDKLWNENRADKGGFIQEATGWKPSPLQPVFWPDQLAEACGLFIPTR
;
A
#
# COMPACT_ATOMS: atom_id res chain seq x y z
N MET A 1 -3.24 -20.09 9.83
CA MET A 1 -4.38 -19.22 10.19
C MET A 1 -4.42 -18.15 9.12
N SER A 2 -5.53 -18.02 8.37
CA SER A 2 -5.67 -16.90 7.43
C SER A 2 -5.97 -15.66 8.29
N ASP A 3 -5.24 -14.57 8.06
CA ASP A 3 -5.32 -13.31 8.83
C ASP A 3 -6.45 -12.41 8.30
N ASP A 4 -7.48 -13.00 7.71
CA ASP A 4 -8.52 -12.27 6.99
C ASP A 4 -9.67 -12.00 7.96
N TYR A 5 -9.47 -11.00 8.82
CA TYR A 5 -10.54 -10.46 9.67
C TYR A 5 -11.41 -9.55 8.81
N ASP A 6 -12.73 -9.69 8.89
CA ASP A 6 -13.68 -8.74 8.30
C ASP A 6 -14.09 -7.63 9.30
N SER A 7 -14.98 -6.74 8.87
CA SER A 7 -15.44 -5.60 9.67
C SER A 7 -16.30 -5.95 10.87
N ASP A 8 -16.89 -7.14 10.88
CA ASP A 8 -17.76 -7.62 11.95
C ASP A 8 -16.95 -8.35 13.03
N ASP A 9 -15.81 -8.94 12.64
CA ASP A 9 -14.92 -9.69 13.54
C ASP A 9 -14.07 -8.80 14.46
N THR A 10 -13.70 -7.59 14.01
CA THR A 10 -12.77 -6.74 14.75
C THR A 10 -12.90 -5.27 14.39
N SER A 11 -12.60 -4.37 15.32
CA SER A 11 -12.63 -2.92 15.02
C SER A 11 -11.37 -2.49 14.24
N ALA A 12 -11.50 -1.45 13.41
CA ALA A 12 -10.35 -0.82 12.74
C ALA A 12 -9.24 -0.39 13.72
N ARG A 13 -9.62 0.07 14.93
CA ARG A 13 -8.68 0.41 16.00
C ARG A 13 -7.87 -0.81 16.43
N GLU A 14 -8.54 -1.94 16.66
CA GLU A 14 -7.88 -3.18 17.06
C GLU A 14 -6.98 -3.73 15.95
N LEU A 15 -7.42 -3.66 14.68
CA LEU A 15 -6.57 -3.99 13.54
C LEU A 15 -5.35 -3.09 13.43
N TRP A 16 -5.50 -1.80 13.71
CA TRP A 16 -4.36 -0.87 13.74
C TRP A 16 -3.32 -1.32 14.78
N ARG A 17 -3.77 -1.70 15.97
CA ARG A 17 -2.92 -2.22 17.05
C ARG A 17 -2.15 -3.47 16.61
N ILE A 18 -2.87 -4.41 16.01
CA ILE A 18 -2.31 -5.69 15.53
C ILE A 18 -1.31 -5.43 14.41
N TRP A 19 -1.67 -4.59 13.44
CA TRP A 19 -0.84 -4.24 12.29
C TRP A 19 0.45 -3.56 12.72
N ARG A 20 0.41 -2.55 13.61
CA ARG A 20 1.63 -1.89 14.13
C ARG A 20 2.50 -2.84 14.94
N LYS A 21 1.92 -3.78 15.70
CA LYS A 21 2.72 -4.79 16.40
C LYS A 21 3.45 -5.73 15.44
N ARG A 22 2.84 -6.04 14.29
CA ARG A 22 3.40 -6.95 13.28
C ARG A 22 4.39 -6.26 12.33
N TYR A 23 4.19 -4.98 12.06
CA TYR A 23 5.00 -4.17 11.17
C TYR A 23 5.54 -2.93 11.90
N PRO A 24 6.37 -3.10 12.95
CA PRO A 24 6.70 -2.02 13.87
C PRO A 24 7.62 -0.97 13.23
N VAL A 25 8.62 -1.40 12.46
CA VAL A 25 9.66 -0.52 11.90
C VAL A 25 10.08 -1.02 10.53
N ASP A 26 10.21 -0.10 9.58
CA ASP A 26 10.85 -0.34 8.30
C ASP A 26 12.15 0.48 8.23
N GLU A 27 13.24 -0.09 8.74
CA GLU A 27 14.51 0.62 8.97
C GLU A 27 15.02 1.37 7.73
N ARG A 28 14.79 0.81 6.53
CA ARG A 28 15.22 1.42 5.27
C ARG A 28 14.34 2.57 4.84
N ALA A 29 13.04 2.45 5.07
CA ALA A 29 12.13 3.57 4.86
C ALA A 29 12.48 4.70 5.83
N GLU A 30 12.77 4.38 7.08
CA GLU A 30 13.14 5.39 8.08
C GLU A 30 14.50 6.05 7.76
N GLU A 31 15.51 5.27 7.35
CA GLU A 31 16.82 5.80 6.95
C GLU A 31 16.69 6.83 5.82
N ARG A 32 15.79 6.61 4.87
CA ARG A 32 15.65 7.44 3.67
C ARG A 32 14.60 8.55 3.77
N TRP A 33 13.51 8.35 4.50
CA TRP A 33 12.39 9.31 4.59
C TRP A 33 12.13 9.84 6.01
N GLY A 34 12.73 9.25 7.04
CA GLY A 34 12.56 9.66 8.44
C GLY A 34 11.70 8.69 9.27
N GLU A 35 11.81 8.83 10.58
CA GLU A 35 11.16 7.99 11.60
C GLU A 35 9.67 7.75 11.31
N GLY A 36 9.24 6.50 11.51
CA GLY A 36 7.86 6.06 11.31
C GLY A 36 7.44 5.86 9.86
N ALA A 37 8.31 6.07 8.87
CA ALA A 37 7.98 5.78 7.47
C ALA A 37 7.82 4.28 7.24
N VAL A 38 6.77 3.88 6.53
CA VAL A 38 6.51 2.49 6.12
C VAL A 38 6.38 2.41 4.61
N ARG A 39 7.05 1.44 3.98
CA ARG A 39 7.01 1.24 2.52
C ARG A 39 5.62 0.86 2.01
N ILE A 40 5.36 1.31 0.79
CA ILE A 40 4.24 0.84 -0.03
C ILE A 40 4.81 0.05 -1.20
N SER A 41 4.38 -1.20 -1.34
CA SER A 41 4.73 -2.04 -2.49
C SER A 41 3.68 -1.91 -3.59
N TRP A 42 4.13 -1.66 -4.81
CA TRP A 42 3.29 -1.45 -5.98
C TRP A 42 3.43 -2.60 -6.97
N PHE A 43 2.30 -3.03 -7.50
CA PHE A 43 2.20 -4.11 -8.47
C PHE A 43 1.26 -3.69 -9.61
N VAL A 44 1.49 -4.23 -10.79
CA VAL A 44 0.54 -4.19 -11.91
C VAL A 44 -0.20 -5.53 -11.90
N GLY A 45 -1.53 -5.48 -11.85
CA GLY A 45 -2.41 -6.64 -11.80
C GLY A 45 -3.24 -6.81 -13.08
N GLY A 46 -3.58 -8.05 -13.40
CA GLY A 46 -4.35 -8.48 -14.57
C GLY A 46 -4.23 -9.99 -14.76
N GLU A 47 -4.05 -10.46 -16.00
CA GLU A 47 -3.62 -11.84 -16.26
C GLU A 47 -2.21 -12.14 -15.71
N VAL A 48 -1.40 -11.09 -15.56
CA VAL A 48 -0.06 -11.12 -14.97
C VAL A 48 -0.04 -10.33 -13.67
N PHE A 49 0.85 -10.72 -12.75
CA PHE A 49 1.10 -10.02 -11.49
C PHE A 49 2.60 -9.74 -11.39
N GLU A 50 2.99 -8.49 -11.60
CA GLU A 50 4.40 -8.07 -11.66
C GLU A 50 4.64 -6.84 -10.77
N ALA A 51 5.88 -6.65 -10.32
CA ALA A 51 6.26 -5.43 -9.64
C ALA A 51 6.04 -4.22 -10.58
N ALA A 52 5.45 -3.15 -10.03
CA ALA A 52 5.14 -1.97 -10.83
C ALA A 52 6.42 -1.28 -11.29
N PRO A 53 6.47 -0.80 -12.55
CA PRO A 53 7.65 -0.12 -13.05
C PRO A 53 7.84 1.21 -12.33
N HIS A 54 9.10 1.62 -12.19
CA HIS A 54 9.51 2.86 -11.52
C HIS A 54 9.15 2.96 -10.03
N ALA A 55 8.57 1.92 -9.43
CA ALA A 55 8.38 1.86 -7.99
C ALA A 55 9.75 1.92 -7.29
N ILE A 56 9.88 2.76 -6.27
CA ILE A 56 11.11 2.80 -5.49
C ILE A 56 11.15 1.54 -4.63
N ASN A 57 12.05 0.62 -4.97
CA ASN A 57 12.31 -0.54 -4.12
C ASN A 57 13.44 -0.26 -3.13
N LEU A 58 13.22 -0.66 -1.88
CA LEU A 58 14.19 -0.59 -0.81
C LEU A 58 14.67 -1.97 -0.35
N SER A 59 14.26 -3.09 -0.96
CA SER A 59 14.88 -4.39 -0.68
C SER A 59 16.29 -4.48 -1.27
N ASP A 60 17.12 -5.37 -0.71
CA ASP A 60 18.45 -5.68 -1.29
C ASP A 60 18.34 -6.39 -2.63
N TYR A 61 17.15 -6.92 -2.88
CA TYR A 61 16.76 -7.52 -4.13
C TYR A 61 16.09 -6.45 -5.00
N ASP A 62 16.59 -6.30 -6.23
CA ASP A 62 15.92 -5.56 -7.28
C ASP A 62 15.03 -6.55 -8.05
N PRO A 63 13.70 -6.51 -7.85
CA PRO A 63 12.79 -7.46 -8.47
C PRO A 63 12.71 -7.19 -9.96
N GLU A 64 12.52 -8.26 -10.72
CA GLU A 64 12.00 -8.10 -12.07
C GLU A 64 10.69 -7.31 -12.00
N THR A 65 10.61 -6.31 -12.85
CA THR A 65 9.48 -5.41 -12.99
C THR A 65 8.73 -5.73 -14.27
N PHE A 66 7.53 -5.18 -14.39
CA PHE A 66 6.75 -5.28 -15.61
C PHE A 66 7.55 -4.93 -16.88
N LEU A 67 8.47 -3.95 -16.81
CA LEU A 67 9.23 -3.50 -17.99
C LEU A 67 10.40 -4.39 -18.40
N ASP A 68 10.74 -5.40 -17.59
CA ASP A 68 11.74 -6.40 -17.96
C ASP A 68 11.17 -7.43 -18.95
N SER A 69 9.86 -7.67 -18.88
CA SER A 69 9.14 -8.62 -19.73
C SER A 69 8.23 -7.98 -20.77
N PHE A 70 7.78 -6.74 -20.54
CA PHE A 70 6.76 -6.07 -21.36
C PHE A 70 7.17 -4.63 -21.71
N THR A 71 6.54 -4.06 -22.74
CA THR A 71 6.69 -2.64 -23.06
C THR A 71 5.59 -1.81 -22.40
N THR A 72 5.85 -0.51 -22.18
CA THR A 72 4.83 0.42 -21.67
C THR A 72 3.61 0.40 -22.60
N PRO A 73 2.40 0.12 -22.06
CA PRO A 73 1.18 0.17 -22.85
C PRO A 73 0.94 1.56 -23.45
N ILE A 74 0.20 1.61 -24.55
CA ILE A 74 -0.17 2.85 -25.23
C ILE A 74 -1.67 3.08 -25.05
N ASP A 75 -2.06 4.32 -24.76
CA ASP A 75 -3.46 4.74 -24.76
C ASP A 75 -3.96 4.75 -26.22
N VAL A 76 -4.93 3.89 -26.52
CA VAL A 76 -5.50 3.74 -27.88
C VAL A 76 -6.18 5.00 -28.42
N THR A 77 -6.56 5.93 -27.56
CA THR A 77 -7.22 7.19 -27.92
C THR A 77 -6.21 8.25 -28.35
N THR A 78 -5.05 8.31 -27.67
CA THR A 78 -4.05 9.36 -27.86
C THR A 78 -2.82 8.91 -28.64
N GLY A 79 -2.55 7.60 -28.67
CA GLY A 79 -1.32 7.03 -29.23
C GLY A 79 -0.08 7.23 -28.35
N GLU A 80 -0.24 7.80 -27.16
CA GLU A 80 0.85 8.08 -26.22
C GLU A 80 1.04 6.93 -25.21
N PRO A 81 2.28 6.69 -24.73
CA PRO A 81 2.52 5.77 -23.63
C PRO A 81 1.72 6.15 -22.38
N ILE A 82 1.19 5.16 -21.66
CA ILE A 82 0.45 5.42 -20.42
C ILE A 82 1.34 6.13 -19.39
N GLN A 83 0.75 7.10 -18.70
CA GLN A 83 1.41 7.80 -17.60
C GLN A 83 1.13 7.05 -16.30
N TRP A 84 2.08 6.22 -15.84
CA TRP A 84 1.95 5.38 -14.63
C TRP A 84 1.49 6.16 -13.39
N THR A 85 1.95 7.40 -13.22
CA THR A 85 1.60 8.28 -12.10
C THR A 85 0.16 8.80 -12.14
N ARG A 86 -0.58 8.55 -13.22
CA ARG A 86 -1.98 8.97 -13.42
C ARG A 86 -2.93 7.79 -13.53
N LEU A 87 -2.43 6.57 -13.43
CA LEU A 87 -3.29 5.40 -13.38
C LEU A 87 -4.14 5.42 -12.12
N PRO A 88 -5.38 4.91 -12.18
CA PRO A 88 -6.17 4.70 -10.98
C PRO A 88 -5.45 3.68 -10.07
N VAL A 89 -5.42 3.96 -8.77
CA VAL A 89 -5.03 2.98 -7.76
C VAL A 89 -6.25 2.16 -7.42
N GLU A 90 -6.12 0.83 -7.45
CA GLU A 90 -7.16 -0.05 -6.94
C GLU A 90 -7.15 0.03 -5.40
N ASP A 91 -8.30 0.40 -4.82
CA ASP A 91 -8.46 0.44 -3.38
C ASP A 91 -8.39 -0.96 -2.79
N LYS A 92 -7.78 -1.06 -1.60
CA LYS A 92 -7.90 -2.25 -0.76
C LYS A 92 -9.11 -2.09 0.13
N LEU A 93 -9.98 -3.09 0.12
CA LEU A 93 -11.25 -3.04 0.86
C LEU A 93 -11.18 -3.90 2.11
N TRP A 94 -11.98 -3.51 3.10
CA TRP A 94 -12.19 -4.26 4.33
C TRP A 94 -13.67 -4.14 4.74
N ASN A 95 -14.49 -5.00 4.14
CA ASN A 95 -15.93 -5.10 4.36
C ASN A 95 -16.40 -6.55 4.13
N GLU A 96 -17.69 -6.81 4.33
CA GLU A 96 -18.32 -8.14 4.21
C GLU A 96 -18.01 -8.88 2.89
N ASN A 97 -17.70 -8.15 1.80
CA ASN A 97 -17.47 -8.74 0.49
C ASN A 97 -15.97 -8.92 0.15
N ARG A 98 -15.07 -8.19 0.83
CA ARG A 98 -13.63 -8.19 0.54
C ARG A 98 -12.83 -7.77 1.77
N ALA A 99 -11.88 -8.62 2.18
CA ALA A 99 -11.03 -8.42 3.36
C ALA A 99 -9.54 -8.40 2.95
N ASP A 100 -9.14 -7.39 2.18
CA ASP A 100 -7.75 -7.25 1.76
C ASP A 100 -6.85 -6.91 2.95
N LYS A 101 -5.67 -7.52 3.02
CA LYS A 101 -4.66 -7.17 4.02
C LYS A 101 -4.27 -5.70 3.90
N GLY A 102 -4.53 -4.95 4.97
CA GLY A 102 -4.32 -3.51 5.05
C GLY A 102 -5.46 -2.65 4.50
N GLY A 103 -6.55 -3.25 3.99
CA GLY A 103 -7.72 -2.53 3.49
C GLY A 103 -8.40 -1.67 4.56
N PHE A 104 -8.39 -2.14 5.81
CA PHE A 104 -8.91 -1.37 6.95
C PHE A 104 -8.26 0.01 7.09
N ILE A 105 -7.02 0.20 6.63
CA ILE A 105 -6.34 1.50 6.66
C ILE A 105 -7.09 2.48 5.77
N GLN A 106 -7.42 2.09 4.54
CA GLN A 106 -8.12 2.96 3.59
C GLN A 106 -9.56 3.19 4.03
N GLU A 107 -10.27 2.14 4.43
CA GLU A 107 -11.66 2.23 4.91
C GLU A 107 -11.80 3.12 6.16
N ALA A 108 -10.92 2.95 7.15
CA ALA A 108 -11.05 3.65 8.43
C ALA A 108 -10.56 5.11 8.39
N THR A 109 -9.68 5.45 7.44
CA THR A 109 -9.05 6.78 7.38
C THR A 109 -9.52 7.60 6.18
N GLY A 110 -10.11 6.97 5.17
CA GLY A 110 -10.37 7.58 3.86
C GLY A 110 -9.10 7.92 3.07
N TRP A 111 -7.90 7.61 3.60
CA TRP A 111 -6.64 7.87 2.93
C TRP A 111 -6.44 6.90 1.76
N LYS A 112 -5.99 7.46 0.64
CA LYS A 112 -5.59 6.71 -0.54
C LYS A 112 -4.17 7.11 -0.93
N PRO A 113 -3.29 6.13 -1.19
CA PRO A 113 -1.97 6.44 -1.69
C PRO A 113 -2.06 7.02 -3.11
N SER A 114 -1.18 7.97 -3.43
CA SER A 114 -0.98 8.36 -4.83
C SER A 114 -0.26 7.24 -5.59
N PRO A 115 -0.49 7.05 -6.90
CA PRO A 115 0.24 6.04 -7.68
C PRO A 115 1.76 6.18 -7.51
N LEU A 116 2.42 5.05 -7.25
CA LEU A 116 3.87 4.96 -7.02
C LEU A 116 4.38 5.75 -5.79
N GLN A 117 3.49 6.17 -4.88
CA GLN A 117 3.90 6.74 -3.60
C GLN A 117 4.77 5.72 -2.84
N PRO A 118 6.00 6.06 -2.43
CA PRO A 118 6.95 5.06 -1.92
C PRO A 118 6.69 4.66 -0.47
N VAL A 119 6.21 5.59 0.35
CA VAL A 119 6.03 5.40 1.80
C VAL A 119 4.82 6.18 2.32
N PHE A 120 4.38 5.85 3.53
CA PHE A 120 3.44 6.65 4.33
C PHE A 120 3.79 6.57 5.82
N TRP A 121 3.22 7.46 6.64
CA TRP A 121 3.42 7.50 8.09
C TRP A 121 2.15 7.02 8.81
N PRO A 122 2.04 5.73 9.16
CA PRO A 122 0.83 5.18 9.75
C PRO A 122 0.46 5.86 11.07
N ASP A 123 1.42 6.13 11.96
CA ASP A 123 1.08 6.67 13.27
C ASP A 123 0.51 8.10 13.17
N GLN A 124 1.09 8.93 12.28
CA GLN A 124 0.57 10.27 11.98
C GLN A 124 -0.82 10.20 11.32
N LEU A 125 -1.02 9.27 10.39
CA LEU A 125 -2.31 9.06 9.75
C LEU A 125 -3.37 8.61 10.76
N ALA A 126 -3.04 7.68 11.65
CA ALA A 126 -3.93 7.20 12.70
C ALA A 126 -4.30 8.31 13.67
N GLU A 127 -3.34 9.14 14.08
CA GLU A 127 -3.56 10.29 14.95
C GLU A 127 -4.51 11.31 14.31
N ALA A 128 -4.26 11.67 13.05
CA ALA A 128 -5.12 12.59 12.30
C ALA A 128 -6.57 12.09 12.19
N CYS A 129 -6.79 10.77 12.22
CA CYS A 129 -8.11 10.13 12.13
C CYS A 129 -8.70 9.69 13.48
N GLY A 130 -8.05 9.99 14.61
CA GLY A 130 -8.52 9.59 15.95
C GLY A 130 -8.45 8.07 16.22
N LEU A 131 -7.67 7.33 15.43
CA LEU A 131 -7.42 5.90 15.55
C LEU A 131 -6.18 5.58 16.39
N PHE A 132 -5.40 6.61 16.76
CA PHE A 132 -4.14 6.43 17.47
C PHE A 132 -4.30 5.65 18.78
N ILE A 133 -3.37 4.71 18.96
CA ILE A 133 -3.21 3.94 20.18
C ILE A 133 -1.80 4.25 20.65
N PRO A 134 -1.63 5.05 21.72
CA PRO A 134 -0.31 5.25 22.29
C PRO A 134 0.28 3.90 22.67
N THR A 135 1.38 3.52 22.03
CA THR A 135 2.24 2.46 22.55
C THR A 135 2.95 3.03 23.77
N ARG A 136 2.56 2.56 24.95
CA ARG A 136 3.33 2.73 26.19
C ARG A 136 4.61 1.92 26.15
#